data_AF-A0A8J3PMC9-F1
#
_entry.id   AF-A0A8J3PMC9-F1
#
_cell.length_a   1.000
_cell.length_b   1.000
_cell.length_c   1.000
_cell.angle_alpha   90.00
_cell.angle_beta   90.00
_cell.angle_gamma   90.00
#
_symmetry.space_group_name_H-M   'P 1'
#
loop_
_entity.id
_entity.type
_entity.pdbx_description
1 polymer ?
#
loop_
_entity_poly.entity_id
_entity_poly.type
_entity_poly.pdbx_seq_one_letter_code
_entity_poly.pdbx_strand_id
1 'polypeptide(L)'
;MGRTSARKWGRLGAAVVLGGLLSFTAAGVAAAADAPAPVTGVAGDAGSGHKVYTNDDDFGVGLKTLKIGDQTVAAYCIDLKHGLEEGGSYQETAWEPSRVNNLDNVQWILTHSWPKVDDVTKVLAAAHVTTEGIDAEELRTLVYVGTQGAIWHFSDDINVTTPAAKAGDKKYGVIKAVYDYLVAGADKAKNVKEPGPNLTITPDSATGEVGSKLGPYAVNSSSEAKLTASGGKIVDANGAPVPAVPAGGKFWLTSDAAGKVTVDATAEGRVPTGRVFTSKTGPDQHQKIILAGEAKAESVAHAIGTFTPKAAPTLPVTGASAVGAAVGGVVLLGGGGVLVAMLRRRRVTFTA
;
A
#
# COMPACT_ATOMS: atom_id res chain seq x y z
N MET A 1 -37.48 65.33 4.05
CA MET A 1 -38.92 65.00 3.90
C MET A 1 -39.12 64.24 2.60
N GLY A 2 -39.85 63.12 2.62
CA GLY A 2 -40.61 62.67 1.44
C GLY A 2 -39.93 61.70 0.47
N ARG A 3 -40.60 60.58 0.26
CA ARG A 3 -40.29 59.41 -0.57
C ARG A 3 -40.54 59.65 -2.08
N THR A 4 -40.17 58.63 -2.86
CA THR A 4 -40.65 58.26 -4.23
C THR A 4 -39.95 58.98 -5.39
N SER A 5 -39.68 58.43 -6.58
CA SER A 5 -40.26 57.31 -7.35
C SER A 5 -39.29 56.90 -8.47
N ALA A 6 -39.40 55.65 -8.93
CA ALA A 6 -38.62 54.99 -9.98
C ALA A 6 -38.94 55.39 -11.43
N ARG A 7 -38.00 55.09 -12.37
CA ARG A 7 -38.24 54.65 -13.77
C ARG A 7 -36.91 54.17 -14.39
N LYS A 8 -36.69 52.87 -14.57
CA LYS A 8 -36.91 52.06 -15.80
C LYS A 8 -36.22 52.58 -17.07
N TRP A 9 -35.15 51.89 -17.48
CA TRP A 9 -34.78 51.63 -18.88
C TRP A 9 -34.63 50.11 -19.04
N GLY A 10 -35.19 49.56 -20.10
CA GLY A 10 -35.15 48.14 -20.42
C GLY A 10 -34.86 47.89 -21.89
N ARG A 11 -34.44 46.66 -22.20
CA ARG A 11 -34.56 45.93 -23.48
C ARG A 11 -34.61 44.43 -23.08
N LEU A 12 -35.75 43.73 -23.22
CA LEU A 12 -36.15 42.87 -24.36
C LEU A 12 -35.02 41.94 -24.85
N GLY A 13 -35.17 40.62 -25.01
CA GLY A 13 -36.27 39.64 -24.87
C GLY A 13 -35.62 38.24 -24.75
N ALA A 14 -36.27 37.08 -24.79
CA ALA A 14 -37.65 36.61 -24.91
C ALA A 14 -37.64 35.17 -24.35
N ALA A 15 -38.77 34.70 -23.81
CA ALA A 15 -38.96 33.33 -23.34
C ALA A 15 -39.15 32.34 -24.51
N VAL A 16 -38.84 31.04 -24.31
CA VAL A 16 -39.81 29.93 -24.31
C VAL A 16 -39.12 28.57 -24.08
N VAL A 17 -39.81 27.81 -23.23
CA VAL A 17 -39.69 26.49 -22.60
C VAL A 17 -39.57 25.29 -23.57
N LEU A 18 -38.83 24.23 -23.19
CA LEU A 18 -39.28 22.82 -23.04
C LEU A 18 -38.21 21.76 -23.41
N GLY A 19 -37.94 20.88 -22.44
CA GLY A 19 -37.76 19.44 -22.68
C GLY A 19 -36.33 18.89 -22.70
N GLY A 20 -35.96 18.16 -21.64
CA GLY A 20 -34.81 17.25 -21.69
C GLY A 20 -34.17 16.94 -20.34
N LEU A 21 -34.88 16.20 -19.48
CA LEU A 21 -34.23 15.44 -18.39
C LEU A 21 -33.17 14.50 -18.99
N LEU A 22 -31.97 14.48 -18.42
CA LEU A 22 -31.36 13.26 -17.87
C LEU A 22 -30.20 13.65 -16.95
N SER A 23 -30.42 13.34 -15.69
CA SER A 23 -29.58 13.47 -14.51
C SER A 23 -28.18 12.89 -14.67
N PHE A 24 -27.16 13.75 -14.69
CA PHE A 24 -25.78 13.42 -14.28
C PHE A 24 -25.62 13.68 -12.78
N THR A 25 -26.42 13.01 -11.96
CA THR A 25 -26.26 13.01 -10.50
C THR A 25 -25.92 11.60 -10.05
N ALA A 26 -24.82 11.49 -9.30
CA ALA A 26 -24.23 10.27 -8.75
C ALA A 26 -23.19 9.53 -9.63
N ALA A 27 -22.19 10.27 -10.13
CA ALA A 27 -20.84 9.73 -10.02
C ALA A 27 -20.45 9.87 -8.55
N GLY A 28 -20.92 8.94 -7.71
CA GLY A 28 -20.53 8.88 -6.32
C GLY A 28 -19.02 8.87 -6.25
N VAL A 29 -18.45 9.80 -5.48
CA VAL A 29 -17.07 9.72 -5.00
C VAL A 29 -16.88 8.29 -4.50
N ALA A 30 -16.12 7.52 -5.26
CA ALA A 30 -15.84 6.15 -4.89
C ALA A 30 -15.09 6.22 -3.56
N ALA A 31 -15.74 5.81 -2.48
CA ALA A 31 -15.04 5.47 -1.25
C ALA A 31 -13.91 4.51 -1.67
N ALA A 32 -12.66 4.93 -1.44
CA ALA A 32 -11.56 4.00 -1.47
C ALA A 32 -11.95 2.87 -0.52
N ALA A 33 -11.89 1.62 -0.99
CA ALA A 33 -11.91 0.51 -0.04
C ALA A 33 -10.79 0.79 0.96
N ASP A 34 -11.13 0.88 2.25
CA ASP A 34 -10.14 1.13 3.29
C ASP A 34 -9.01 0.11 3.13
N ALA A 35 -7.78 0.59 3.04
CA ALA A 35 -6.62 -0.29 3.07
C ALA A 35 -6.68 -1.12 4.36
N PRO A 36 -6.17 -2.37 4.34
CA PRO A 36 -6.28 -3.22 5.50
C PRO A 36 -5.53 -2.55 6.65
N ALA A 37 -6.12 -2.58 7.84
CA ALA A 37 -5.46 -2.02 9.01
C ALA A 37 -4.08 -2.70 9.17
N PRO A 38 -2.99 -1.93 9.31
CA PRO A 38 -1.65 -2.49 9.48
C PRO A 38 -1.62 -3.36 10.75
N VAL A 39 -0.73 -4.35 10.82
CA VAL A 39 -0.55 -5.10 12.06
C VAL A 39 -0.10 -4.14 13.16
N THR A 40 -0.63 -4.34 14.36
CA THR A 40 -0.32 -3.47 15.50
C THR A 40 0.21 -4.29 16.67
N GLY A 41 1.03 -3.66 17.50
CA GLY A 41 1.52 -4.29 18.72
C GLY A 41 1.85 -3.28 19.81
N VAL A 42 2.11 -3.79 21.01
CA VAL A 42 2.53 -2.99 22.17
C VAL A 42 4.01 -3.21 22.41
N ALA A 43 4.79 -2.14 22.41
CA ALA A 43 6.23 -2.24 22.59
C ALA A 43 6.61 -2.47 24.06
N GLY A 44 7.68 -3.21 24.29
CA GLY A 44 8.25 -3.46 25.61
C GLY A 44 9.77 -3.45 25.59
N ASP A 45 10.38 -3.29 26.76
CA ASP A 45 11.83 -3.30 26.96
C ASP A 45 12.17 -4.19 28.15
N ALA A 46 12.96 -5.23 27.93
CA ALA A 46 13.42 -6.13 28.97
C ALA A 46 14.82 -5.76 29.51
N GLY A 47 15.44 -4.70 28.97
CA GLY A 47 16.80 -4.30 29.36
C GLY A 47 17.88 -5.31 28.95
N SER A 48 19.13 -5.00 29.27
CA SER A 48 20.25 -5.96 29.19
C SER A 48 21.36 -5.67 30.21
N GLY A 49 21.48 -4.41 30.67
CA GLY A 49 22.56 -3.98 31.57
C GLY A 49 23.91 -3.74 30.88
N HIS A 50 24.04 -4.06 29.58
CA HIS A 50 25.25 -3.85 28.80
C HIS A 50 25.15 -2.63 27.88
N LYS A 51 26.31 -2.18 27.42
CA LYS A 51 26.46 -1.03 26.53
C LYS A 51 27.34 -1.36 25.34
N VAL A 52 27.13 -0.62 24.25
CA VAL A 52 28.10 -0.46 23.18
C VAL A 52 28.72 0.93 23.28
N TYR A 53 29.95 1.08 22.83
CA TYR A 53 30.71 2.34 22.93
C TYR A 53 31.12 2.81 21.54
N THR A 54 31.10 4.11 21.31
CA THR A 54 31.76 4.77 20.19
C THR A 54 32.98 5.53 20.71
N ASN A 55 33.61 6.35 19.89
CA ASN A 55 34.68 7.23 20.37
C ASN A 55 34.17 8.33 21.31
N ASP A 56 32.92 8.75 21.13
CA ASP A 56 32.37 9.95 21.77
C ASP A 56 31.30 9.63 22.82
N ASP A 57 30.62 8.49 22.71
CA ASP A 57 29.45 8.15 23.50
C ASP A 57 29.39 6.67 23.91
N ASP A 58 28.52 6.36 24.87
CA ASP A 58 28.14 5.00 25.24
C ASP A 58 26.62 4.81 25.29
N PHE A 59 26.15 3.73 24.66
CA PHE A 59 24.72 3.47 24.48
C PHE A 59 24.29 2.22 25.25
N GLY A 60 23.35 2.41 26.17
CA GLY A 60 22.68 1.29 26.84
C GLY A 60 21.85 0.49 25.87
N VAL A 61 22.04 -0.82 25.85
CA VAL A 61 21.26 -1.73 25.00
C VAL A 61 20.24 -2.45 25.86
N GLY A 62 19.02 -2.61 25.36
CA GLY A 62 17.96 -3.38 26.02
C GLY A 62 17.21 -4.25 25.03
N LEU A 63 16.81 -5.45 25.45
CA LEU A 63 16.01 -6.35 24.63
C LEU A 63 14.65 -5.73 24.35
N LYS A 64 14.43 -5.31 23.10
CA LYS A 64 13.13 -4.78 22.70
C LYS A 64 12.19 -5.93 22.40
N THR A 65 10.93 -5.74 22.71
CA THR A 65 9.87 -6.70 22.42
C THR A 65 8.68 -5.99 21.83
N LEU A 66 7.88 -6.73 21.06
CA LEU A 66 6.60 -6.27 20.54
C LEU A 66 5.57 -7.36 20.81
N LYS A 67 4.52 -7.01 21.55
CA LYS A 67 3.38 -7.88 21.77
C LYS A 67 2.36 -7.69 20.63
N ILE A 68 2.23 -8.69 19.77
CA ILE A 68 1.27 -8.76 18.66
C ILE A 68 0.21 -9.81 19.03
N GLY A 69 -1.03 -9.37 19.25
CA GLY A 69 -2.06 -10.24 19.84
C GLY A 69 -1.60 -10.78 21.19
N ASP A 70 -1.58 -12.11 21.33
CA ASP A 70 -1.13 -12.81 22.54
C ASP A 70 0.36 -13.19 22.51
N GLN A 71 1.09 -12.85 21.44
CA GLN A 71 2.48 -13.24 21.26
C GLN A 71 3.42 -12.08 21.54
N THR A 72 4.38 -12.29 22.44
CA THR A 72 5.52 -11.39 22.61
C THR A 72 6.68 -11.87 21.75
N VAL A 73 7.14 -11.02 20.85
CA VAL A 73 8.24 -11.32 19.93
C VAL A 73 9.38 -10.35 20.17
N ALA A 74 10.62 -10.84 20.09
CA ALA A 74 11.80 -9.98 20.17
C ALA A 74 11.85 -9.00 18.98
N ALA A 75 12.43 -7.84 19.24
CA ALA A 75 12.64 -6.77 18.27
C ALA A 75 14.00 -6.10 18.54
N TYR A 76 14.44 -5.28 17.58
CA TYR A 76 15.61 -4.41 17.73
C TYR A 76 15.21 -2.95 17.48
N CYS A 77 15.96 -2.03 18.08
CA CYS A 77 15.92 -0.61 17.76
C CYS A 77 16.56 -0.36 16.39
N ILE A 78 15.93 0.51 15.59
CA ILE A 78 16.46 0.99 14.29
C ILE A 78 16.43 2.53 14.19
N ASP A 79 16.33 3.21 15.33
CA ASP A 79 16.26 4.67 15.43
C ASP A 79 16.84 5.09 16.79
N LEU A 80 18.17 5.14 16.89
CA LEU A 80 18.89 5.37 18.14
C LEU A 80 18.59 6.75 18.78
N LYS A 81 18.13 7.71 17.97
CA LYS A 81 17.93 9.12 18.39
C LYS A 81 16.66 9.33 19.21
N HIS A 82 15.74 8.37 19.20
CA HIS A 82 14.48 8.46 19.90
C HIS A 82 14.37 7.39 20.99
N GLY A 83 13.70 7.73 22.10
CA GLY A 83 13.39 6.77 23.15
C GLY A 83 12.23 5.86 22.76
N LEU A 84 12.29 4.59 23.17
CA LEU A 84 11.16 3.68 23.03
C LEU A 84 10.02 4.15 23.93
N GLU A 85 8.82 4.24 23.37
CA GLU A 85 7.60 4.36 24.15
C GLU A 85 7.22 2.98 24.71
N GLU A 86 7.73 2.63 25.89
CA GLU A 86 7.39 1.39 26.56
C GLU A 86 5.89 1.35 26.92
N GLY A 87 5.20 0.26 26.56
CA GLY A 87 3.74 0.17 26.66
C GLY A 87 2.99 0.95 25.57
N GLY A 88 3.71 1.66 24.69
CA GLY A 88 3.16 2.40 23.57
C GLY A 88 2.59 1.50 22.47
N SER A 89 1.63 2.03 21.71
CA SER A 89 1.02 1.33 20.57
C SER A 89 1.78 1.61 19.28
N TYR A 90 2.20 0.55 18.60
CA TYR A 90 2.96 0.60 17.35
C TYR A 90 2.14 -0.02 16.22
N GLN A 91 2.42 0.41 15.00
CA GLN A 91 1.86 -0.16 13.77
C GLN A 91 2.95 -0.49 12.77
N GLU A 92 2.73 -1.56 12.04
CA GLU A 92 3.58 -2.00 10.96
C GLU A 92 3.66 -0.92 9.87
N THR A 93 4.87 -0.72 9.34
CA THR A 93 5.18 0.26 8.31
C THR A 93 6.15 -0.38 7.31
N ALA A 94 5.92 -0.16 6.02
CA ALA A 94 6.85 -0.64 4.99
C ALA A 94 8.21 0.05 5.09
N TRP A 95 9.26 -0.54 4.51
CA TRP A 95 10.62 -0.03 4.65
C TRP A 95 10.78 1.38 4.09
N GLU A 96 10.30 1.64 2.88
CA GLU A 96 10.42 2.96 2.22
C GLU A 96 9.77 4.09 3.06
N PRO A 97 8.49 4.00 3.47
CA PRO A 97 7.86 5.07 4.25
C PRO A 97 8.41 5.18 5.68
N SER A 98 9.11 4.16 6.19
CA SER A 98 9.77 4.25 7.50
C SER A 98 10.97 5.19 7.51
N ARG A 99 11.56 5.47 6.33
CA ARG A 99 12.74 6.33 6.12
C ARG A 99 13.97 5.92 6.93
N VAL A 100 14.07 4.64 7.31
CA VAL A 100 15.25 4.07 7.95
C VAL A 100 16.25 3.63 6.88
N ASN A 101 17.52 3.95 7.09
CA ASN A 101 18.58 3.64 6.14
C ASN A 101 18.97 2.15 6.18
N ASN A 102 19.43 1.63 5.04
CA ASN A 102 20.15 0.35 4.94
C ASN A 102 19.39 -0.86 5.56
N LEU A 103 18.06 -0.88 5.43
CA LEU A 103 17.23 -1.96 5.98
C LEU A 103 17.51 -3.33 5.33
N ASP A 104 18.11 -3.37 4.14
CA ASP A 104 18.59 -4.60 3.52
C ASP A 104 19.80 -5.18 4.26
N ASN A 105 20.76 -4.35 4.69
CA ASN A 105 21.85 -4.77 5.57
C ASN A 105 21.33 -5.23 6.93
N VAL A 106 20.40 -4.48 7.53
CA VAL A 106 19.75 -4.85 8.79
C VAL A 106 19.04 -6.20 8.66
N GLN A 107 18.34 -6.45 7.55
CA GLN A 107 17.67 -7.73 7.33
C GLN A 107 18.66 -8.90 7.23
N TRP A 108 19.82 -8.69 6.61
CA TRP A 108 20.88 -9.68 6.63
C TRP A 108 21.30 -9.99 8.07
N ILE A 109 21.53 -8.97 8.90
CA ILE A 109 21.91 -9.13 10.31
C ILE A 109 20.86 -9.94 11.08
N LEU A 110 19.58 -9.60 10.93
CA LEU A 110 18.48 -10.27 11.61
C LEU A 110 18.38 -11.76 11.25
N THR A 111 18.82 -12.15 10.05
CA THR A 111 18.80 -13.56 9.61
C THR A 111 20.07 -14.34 9.99
N HIS A 112 21.12 -13.67 10.45
CA HIS A 112 22.42 -14.26 10.80
C HIS A 112 22.77 -14.13 12.29
N SER A 113 21.83 -13.64 13.10
CA SER A 113 21.98 -13.52 14.55
C SER A 113 20.73 -13.97 15.30
N TRP A 114 20.80 -13.90 16.63
CA TRP A 114 19.68 -14.21 17.51
C TRP A 114 18.54 -13.19 17.37
N PRO A 115 17.26 -13.63 17.44
CA PRO A 115 16.79 -14.98 17.71
C PRO A 115 16.55 -15.86 16.47
N LYS A 116 16.74 -15.36 15.24
CA LYS A 116 16.54 -16.18 14.04
C LYS A 116 17.53 -17.35 13.99
N VAL A 117 18.78 -17.09 14.37
CA VAL A 117 19.74 -18.12 14.77
C VAL A 117 19.55 -18.34 16.27
N ASP A 118 18.73 -19.32 16.61
CA ASP A 118 18.29 -19.65 17.96
C ASP A 118 19.44 -20.12 18.86
N ASP A 119 20.31 -20.96 18.30
CA ASP A 119 21.55 -21.43 18.91
C ASP A 119 22.66 -20.38 18.74
N VAL A 120 22.81 -19.53 19.76
CA VAL A 120 23.80 -18.45 19.81
C VAL A 120 25.25 -18.95 19.64
N THR A 121 25.54 -20.22 19.92
CA THR A 121 26.88 -20.77 19.74
C THR A 121 27.31 -20.77 18.27
N LYS A 122 26.37 -20.84 17.33
CA LYS A 122 26.65 -20.72 15.89
C LYS A 122 27.06 -19.31 15.50
N VAL A 123 26.42 -18.30 16.08
CA VAL A 123 26.78 -16.89 15.87
C VAL A 123 28.18 -16.63 16.44
N LEU A 124 28.44 -17.13 17.65
CA LEU A 124 29.74 -16.99 18.33
C LEU A 124 30.87 -17.70 17.56
N ALA A 125 30.60 -18.89 17.02
CA ALA A 125 31.55 -19.62 16.19
C ALA A 125 31.87 -18.87 14.89
N ALA A 126 30.85 -18.30 14.22
CA ALA A 126 31.04 -17.48 13.02
C ALA A 126 31.80 -16.18 13.31
N ALA A 127 31.64 -15.64 14.52
CA ALA A 127 32.40 -14.49 15.02
C ALA A 127 33.81 -14.85 15.55
N HIS A 128 34.20 -16.14 15.52
CA HIS A 128 35.50 -16.63 15.98
C HIS A 128 35.86 -16.23 17.43
N VAL A 129 34.87 -16.18 18.33
CA VAL A 129 35.09 -15.75 19.73
C VAL A 129 35.18 -16.91 20.72
N THR A 130 36.09 -16.80 21.67
CA THR A 130 36.21 -17.72 22.82
C THR A 130 35.29 -17.29 23.96
N THR A 131 34.54 -18.21 24.54
CA THR A 131 33.47 -17.92 25.51
C THR A 131 33.71 -18.49 26.91
N GLU A 132 34.96 -18.85 27.23
CA GLU A 132 35.31 -19.50 28.49
C GLU A 132 34.92 -18.66 29.72
N GLY A 133 34.18 -19.28 30.64
CA GLY A 133 33.76 -18.68 31.91
C GLY A 133 32.56 -17.72 31.82
N ILE A 134 31.84 -17.71 30.70
CA ILE A 134 30.59 -16.97 30.53
C ILE A 134 29.46 -17.99 30.37
N ASP A 135 28.40 -17.86 31.16
CA ASP A 135 27.24 -18.75 31.08
C ASP A 135 26.40 -18.48 29.82
N ALA A 136 25.51 -19.43 29.49
CA ALA A 136 24.74 -19.40 28.26
C ALA A 136 23.70 -18.27 28.18
N GLU A 137 23.16 -17.82 29.32
CA GLU A 137 22.19 -16.73 29.35
C GLU A 137 22.88 -15.40 29.09
N GLU A 138 24.01 -15.17 29.78
CA GLU A 138 24.86 -14.02 29.56
C GLU A 138 25.36 -13.99 28.11
N LEU A 139 25.81 -15.11 27.54
CA LEU A 139 26.24 -15.17 26.14
C LEU A 139 25.12 -14.74 25.17
N ARG A 140 23.87 -15.15 25.43
CA ARG A 140 22.73 -14.70 24.62
C ARG A 140 22.55 -13.18 24.72
N THR A 141 22.65 -12.62 25.93
CA THR A 141 22.59 -11.17 26.15
C THR A 141 23.72 -10.44 25.41
N LEU A 142 24.95 -10.93 25.48
CA LEU A 142 26.10 -10.32 24.79
C LEU A 142 25.96 -10.39 23.26
N VAL A 143 25.42 -11.50 22.72
CA VAL A 143 25.11 -11.62 21.28
C VAL A 143 24.03 -10.63 20.88
N TYR A 144 22.95 -10.48 21.66
CA TYR A 144 21.93 -9.48 21.40
C TYR A 144 22.52 -8.06 21.38
N VAL A 145 23.40 -7.73 22.33
CA VAL A 145 24.03 -6.41 22.44
C VAL A 145 24.94 -6.11 21.24
N GLY A 146 25.78 -7.06 20.83
CA GLY A 146 26.61 -6.92 19.63
C GLY A 146 25.75 -6.78 18.35
N THR A 147 24.63 -7.51 18.29
CA THR A 147 23.68 -7.42 17.17
C THR A 147 23.01 -6.07 17.09
N GLN A 148 22.54 -5.51 18.22
CA GLN A 148 21.95 -4.18 18.26
C GLN A 148 22.94 -3.10 17.81
N GLY A 149 24.20 -3.20 18.23
CA GLY A 149 25.27 -2.31 17.76
C GLY A 149 25.47 -2.40 16.25
N ALA A 150 25.43 -3.61 15.68
CA ALA A 150 25.59 -3.82 14.24
C ALA A 150 24.40 -3.26 13.45
N ILE A 151 23.19 -3.33 14.02
CA ILE A 151 22.00 -2.69 13.42
C ILE A 151 22.15 -1.17 13.41
N TRP A 152 22.54 -0.56 14.54
CA TRP A 152 22.76 0.89 14.62
C TRP A 152 23.88 1.40 13.72
N HIS A 153 24.85 0.55 13.39
CA HIS A 153 25.85 0.90 12.37
C HIS A 153 25.20 1.23 11.03
N PHE A 154 24.20 0.46 10.61
CA PHE A 154 23.53 0.66 9.33
C PHE A 154 22.35 1.63 9.41
N SER A 155 21.58 1.62 10.49
CA SER A 155 20.40 2.49 10.63
C SER A 155 20.75 3.92 11.04
N ASP A 156 21.78 4.08 11.89
CA ASP A 156 22.10 5.33 12.60
C ASP A 156 23.54 5.82 12.40
N ASP A 157 24.34 5.13 11.58
CA ASP A 157 25.72 5.48 11.22
C ASP A 157 26.68 5.57 12.42
N ILE A 158 26.52 4.68 13.41
CA ILE A 158 27.46 4.58 14.53
C ILE A 158 28.60 3.60 14.23
N ASN A 159 29.77 3.85 14.82
CA ASN A 159 30.90 2.92 14.77
C ASN A 159 31.22 2.43 16.19
N VAL A 160 30.97 1.15 16.46
CA VAL A 160 31.25 0.56 17.78
C VAL A 160 32.75 0.31 17.92
N THR A 161 33.35 0.81 18.99
CA THR A 161 34.78 0.72 19.27
C THR A 161 35.05 -0.02 20.58
N THR A 162 36.32 -0.23 20.91
CA THR A 162 36.73 -0.78 22.22
C THR A 162 37.48 0.30 22.98
N PRO A 163 36.83 1.00 23.93
CA PRO A 163 37.51 2.01 24.73
C PRO A 163 38.57 1.35 25.64
N ALA A 164 39.59 2.10 26.03
CA ALA A 164 40.69 1.60 26.85
C ALA A 164 40.21 0.95 28.16
N ALA A 165 39.15 1.49 28.78
CA ALA A 165 38.54 0.93 29.99
C ALA A 165 37.89 -0.46 29.79
N LYS A 166 37.64 -0.86 28.54
CA LYS A 166 37.11 -2.17 28.14
C LYS A 166 38.15 -3.07 27.47
N ALA A 167 39.40 -2.62 27.37
CA ALA A 167 40.48 -3.45 26.87
C ALA A 167 40.67 -4.67 27.79
N GLY A 168 40.59 -5.88 27.22
CA GLY A 168 40.69 -7.15 27.95
C GLY A 168 39.44 -7.58 28.71
N ASP A 169 38.34 -6.81 28.68
CA ASP A 169 37.04 -7.25 29.19
C ASP A 169 36.49 -8.37 28.29
N LYS A 170 36.46 -9.61 28.80
CA LYS A 170 36.02 -10.78 28.05
C LYS A 170 34.60 -10.63 27.50
N LYS A 171 33.68 -10.07 28.30
CA LYS A 171 32.27 -9.91 27.91
C LYS A 171 32.14 -8.87 26.81
N TYR A 172 32.86 -7.75 26.95
CA TYR A 172 32.90 -6.74 25.90
C TYR A 172 33.58 -7.24 24.62
N GLY A 173 34.60 -8.09 24.75
CA GLY A 173 35.24 -8.78 23.63
C GLY A 173 34.24 -9.60 22.80
N VAL A 174 33.29 -10.30 23.46
CA VAL A 174 32.19 -11.01 22.77
C VAL A 174 31.29 -10.04 22.02
N ILE A 175 30.84 -8.96 22.66
CA ILE A 175 29.99 -7.93 22.03
C ILE A 175 30.67 -7.40 20.75
N LYS A 176 31.93 -7.00 20.86
CA LYS A 176 32.69 -6.42 19.75
C LYS A 176 32.93 -7.42 18.62
N ALA A 177 33.24 -8.67 18.94
CA ALA A 177 33.46 -9.72 17.93
C ALA A 177 32.17 -10.02 17.15
N VAL A 178 31.03 -10.12 17.84
CA VAL A 178 29.71 -10.32 17.20
C VAL A 178 29.37 -9.12 16.31
N TYR A 179 29.57 -7.90 16.81
CA TYR A 179 29.41 -6.67 16.04
C TYR A 179 30.22 -6.70 14.73
N ASP A 180 31.53 -6.97 14.82
CA ASP A 180 32.44 -6.96 13.68
C ASP A 180 32.07 -8.03 12.64
N TYR A 181 31.72 -9.23 13.09
CA TYR A 181 31.25 -10.31 12.23
C TYR A 181 30.00 -9.89 11.45
N LEU A 182 29.01 -9.33 12.14
CA LEU A 182 27.74 -8.97 11.54
C LEU A 182 27.87 -7.79 10.56
N VAL A 183 28.63 -6.76 10.91
CA VAL A 183 28.91 -5.62 10.01
C VAL A 183 29.64 -6.10 8.77
N ALA A 184 30.72 -6.87 8.92
CA ALA A 184 31.51 -7.36 7.79
C ALA A 184 30.73 -8.30 6.86
N GLY A 185 29.77 -9.06 7.40
CA GLY A 185 28.87 -9.90 6.62
C GLY A 185 27.78 -9.09 5.90
N ALA A 186 27.16 -8.15 6.62
CA ALA A 186 26.11 -7.30 6.08
C ALA A 186 26.61 -6.37 4.98
N ASP A 187 27.82 -5.81 5.07
CA ASP A 187 28.42 -4.95 4.02
C ASP A 187 28.53 -5.65 2.66
N LYS A 188 28.72 -6.97 2.69
CA LYS A 188 28.82 -7.83 1.50
C LYS A 188 27.46 -8.24 0.97
N ALA A 189 26.43 -8.20 1.80
CA ALA A 189 25.07 -8.43 1.37
C ALA A 189 24.59 -7.21 0.55
N LYS A 190 23.94 -7.48 -0.59
CA LYS A 190 23.35 -6.45 -1.44
C LYS A 190 21.93 -6.87 -1.77
N ASN A 191 21.01 -5.91 -1.78
CA ASN A 191 19.65 -6.07 -2.31
C ASN A 191 18.80 -7.13 -1.58
N VAL A 192 18.98 -7.28 -0.27
CA VAL A 192 18.04 -8.06 0.55
C VAL A 192 16.70 -7.33 0.53
N LYS A 193 15.64 -8.00 0.08
CA LYS A 193 14.32 -7.38 -0.07
C LYS A 193 13.58 -7.33 1.26
N GLU A 194 12.71 -6.34 1.38
CA GLU A 194 11.71 -6.30 2.45
C GLU A 194 10.95 -7.63 2.49
N PRO A 195 10.93 -8.34 3.63
CA PRO A 195 10.11 -9.52 3.79
C PRO A 195 8.65 -9.15 3.53
N GLY A 196 8.02 -9.74 2.51
CA GLY A 196 6.66 -9.38 2.12
C GLY A 196 5.61 -9.73 3.19
N PRO A 197 4.43 -9.09 3.16
CA PRO A 197 3.30 -9.53 3.97
C PRO A 197 2.86 -10.93 3.53
N ASN A 198 2.31 -11.68 4.47
CA ASN A 198 1.97 -13.08 4.27
C ASN A 198 0.71 -13.30 3.40
N LEU A 199 0.08 -12.21 2.92
CA LEU A 199 -1.05 -12.23 2.01
C LEU A 199 -1.00 -11.03 1.06
N THR A 200 -0.99 -11.28 -0.25
CA THR A 200 -1.17 -10.27 -1.29
C THR A 200 -2.05 -10.82 -2.42
N ILE A 201 -2.70 -9.94 -3.16
CA ILE A 201 -3.44 -10.28 -4.38
C ILE A 201 -2.80 -9.55 -5.56
N THR A 202 -2.55 -10.23 -6.66
CA THR A 202 -1.97 -9.63 -7.88
C THR A 202 -2.71 -10.09 -9.13
N PRO A 203 -3.16 -9.17 -10.01
CA PRO A 203 -3.13 -7.72 -9.83
C PRO A 203 -4.03 -7.28 -8.66
N ASP A 204 -3.82 -6.08 -8.12
CA ASP A 204 -4.71 -5.49 -7.12
C ASP A 204 -6.00 -4.93 -7.74
N SER A 205 -6.03 -4.77 -9.06
CA SER A 205 -7.16 -4.25 -9.79
C SER A 205 -7.22 -4.73 -11.24
N ALA A 206 -8.44 -4.87 -11.77
CA ALA A 206 -8.67 -5.08 -13.20
C ALA A 206 -9.99 -4.42 -13.64
N THR A 207 -10.11 -4.14 -14.94
CA THR A 207 -11.31 -3.53 -15.54
C THR A 207 -11.76 -4.32 -16.76
N GLY A 208 -13.07 -4.47 -16.95
CA GLY A 208 -13.66 -5.02 -18.17
C GLY A 208 -15.17 -4.83 -18.22
N GLU A 209 -15.83 -5.38 -19.24
CA GLU A 209 -17.26 -5.18 -19.44
C GLU A 209 -18.12 -6.05 -18.52
N VAL A 210 -19.35 -5.62 -18.23
CA VAL A 210 -20.37 -6.44 -17.56
C VAL A 210 -20.51 -7.80 -18.26
N GLY A 211 -20.57 -8.88 -17.47
CA GLY A 211 -20.62 -10.26 -17.96
C GLY A 211 -19.27 -10.84 -18.37
N SER A 212 -18.18 -10.06 -18.37
CA SER A 212 -16.82 -10.60 -18.52
C SER A 212 -16.32 -11.25 -17.23
N LYS A 213 -15.27 -12.06 -17.36
CA LYS A 213 -14.57 -12.67 -16.22
C LYS A 213 -13.23 -11.96 -16.04
N LEU A 214 -13.08 -11.17 -14.97
CA LEU A 214 -11.88 -10.40 -14.66
C LEU A 214 -10.89 -11.23 -13.85
N GLY A 215 -9.63 -11.28 -14.28
CA GLY A 215 -8.56 -12.03 -13.63
C GLY A 215 -7.66 -12.76 -14.63
N PRO A 216 -6.81 -13.69 -14.17
CA PRO A 216 -6.74 -14.20 -12.80
C PRO A 216 -6.22 -13.17 -11.80
N TYR A 217 -6.84 -13.15 -10.62
CA TYR A 217 -6.26 -12.62 -9.40
C TYR A 217 -5.52 -13.75 -8.69
N ALA A 218 -4.21 -13.63 -8.54
CA ALA A 218 -3.38 -14.59 -7.84
C ALA A 218 -3.22 -14.18 -6.37
N VAL A 219 -3.51 -15.11 -5.46
CA VAL A 219 -3.32 -14.93 -4.02
C VAL A 219 -1.96 -15.50 -3.64
N ASN A 220 -1.03 -14.64 -3.24
CA ASN A 220 0.22 -15.06 -2.67
C ASN A 220 0.07 -15.09 -1.15
N SER A 221 0.04 -16.30 -0.57
CA SER A 221 -0.06 -16.51 0.86
C SER A 221 0.68 -17.77 1.31
N SER A 222 1.01 -17.85 2.60
CA SER A 222 1.57 -19.07 3.22
C SER A 222 0.51 -20.07 3.70
N SER A 223 -0.77 -19.69 3.67
CA SER A 223 -1.89 -20.49 4.15
C SER A 223 -3.10 -20.33 3.20
N GLU A 224 -4.17 -21.08 3.46
CA GLU A 224 -5.44 -20.88 2.74
C GLU A 224 -6.00 -19.48 3.02
N ALA A 225 -6.42 -18.79 1.97
CA ALA A 225 -7.04 -17.48 2.07
C ALA A 225 -8.55 -17.59 1.83
N LYS A 226 -9.33 -17.13 2.80
CA LYS A 226 -10.77 -16.92 2.67
C LYS A 226 -11.02 -15.66 1.86
N LEU A 227 -12.00 -15.70 0.98
CA LEU A 227 -12.32 -14.62 0.06
C LEU A 227 -13.78 -14.18 0.26
N THR A 228 -13.99 -12.89 0.42
CA THR A 228 -15.32 -12.26 0.43
C THR A 228 -15.38 -11.19 -0.64
N ALA A 229 -16.53 -11.07 -1.33
CA ALA A 229 -16.74 -10.00 -2.30
C ALA A 229 -18.02 -9.22 -2.02
N SER A 230 -17.98 -7.94 -2.34
CA SER A 230 -19.13 -7.04 -2.39
C SER A 230 -19.33 -6.54 -3.82
N GLY A 231 -20.59 -6.46 -4.28
CA GLY A 231 -20.94 -5.96 -5.62
C GLY A 231 -20.79 -6.95 -6.79
N GLY A 232 -20.36 -8.20 -6.52
CA GLY A 232 -20.17 -9.23 -7.55
C GLY A 232 -19.92 -10.62 -6.98
N LYS A 233 -19.37 -11.53 -7.79
CA LYS A 233 -19.06 -12.92 -7.40
C LYS A 233 -17.58 -13.22 -7.58
N ILE A 234 -17.07 -14.08 -6.70
CA ILE A 234 -15.75 -14.70 -6.80
C ILE A 234 -15.92 -16.10 -7.36
N VAL A 235 -15.22 -16.39 -8.46
CA VAL A 235 -15.32 -17.66 -9.18
C VAL A 235 -13.95 -18.22 -9.55
N ASP A 236 -13.91 -19.52 -9.84
CA ASP A 236 -12.73 -20.19 -10.39
C ASP A 236 -12.64 -20.02 -11.93
N ALA A 237 -11.65 -20.70 -12.53
CA ALA A 237 -11.45 -20.71 -13.98
C ALA A 237 -12.68 -21.22 -14.75
N ASN A 238 -13.47 -22.12 -14.16
CA ASN A 238 -14.65 -22.73 -14.75
C ASN A 238 -15.94 -21.93 -14.49
N GLY A 239 -15.90 -20.94 -13.59
CA GLY A 239 -17.05 -20.13 -13.20
C GLY A 239 -17.78 -20.66 -11.96
N ALA A 240 -17.26 -21.69 -11.30
CA ALA A 240 -17.79 -22.17 -10.03
C ALA A 240 -17.45 -21.18 -8.89
N PRO A 241 -18.35 -20.93 -7.93
CA PRO A 241 -18.06 -20.08 -6.77
C PRO A 241 -16.87 -20.60 -5.96
N VAL A 242 -15.96 -19.69 -5.58
CA VAL A 242 -14.77 -20.03 -4.78
C VAL A 242 -14.66 -19.11 -3.55
N PRO A 243 -15.13 -19.56 -2.37
CA PRO A 243 -15.09 -18.75 -1.14
C PRO A 243 -13.72 -18.78 -0.45
N ALA A 244 -12.80 -19.64 -0.88
CA ALA A 244 -11.45 -19.72 -0.37
C ALA A 244 -10.52 -20.32 -1.43
N VAL A 245 -9.25 -19.94 -1.40
CA VAL A 245 -8.21 -20.48 -2.28
C VAL A 245 -7.01 -20.96 -1.46
N PRO A 246 -6.35 -22.08 -1.86
CA PRO A 246 -5.12 -22.50 -1.22
C PRO A 246 -4.00 -21.48 -1.44
N ALA A 247 -2.89 -21.63 -0.70
CA ALA A 247 -1.67 -20.84 -0.92
C ALA A 247 -1.24 -20.85 -2.40
N GLY A 248 -1.09 -19.68 -3.02
CA GLY A 248 -0.77 -19.54 -4.45
C GLY A 248 -1.97 -19.71 -5.40
N GLY A 249 -3.17 -19.89 -4.86
CA GLY A 249 -4.40 -20.09 -5.63
C GLY A 249 -4.83 -18.85 -6.42
N LYS A 250 -5.75 -19.06 -7.36
CA LYS A 250 -6.25 -18.02 -8.26
C LYS A 250 -7.76 -17.96 -8.23
N PHE A 251 -8.30 -16.76 -8.36
CA PHE A 251 -9.72 -16.52 -8.52
C PHE A 251 -9.97 -15.49 -9.62
N TRP A 252 -11.23 -15.35 -10.02
CA TRP A 252 -11.72 -14.37 -10.96
C TRP A 252 -12.95 -13.68 -10.39
N LEU A 253 -13.23 -12.48 -10.89
CA LEU A 253 -14.43 -11.73 -10.56
C LEU A 253 -15.38 -11.69 -11.73
N THR A 254 -16.67 -11.78 -11.43
CA THR A 254 -17.76 -11.59 -12.39
C THR A 254 -18.84 -10.71 -11.78
N SER A 255 -19.48 -9.87 -12.59
CA SER A 255 -20.67 -9.12 -12.21
C SER A 255 -21.62 -8.94 -13.40
N ASP A 256 -22.91 -8.98 -13.11
CA ASP A 256 -24.00 -8.74 -14.08
C ASP A 256 -24.43 -7.26 -14.09
N ALA A 257 -23.81 -6.42 -13.26
CA ALA A 257 -24.06 -4.99 -13.17
C ALA A 257 -22.77 -4.20 -13.37
N ALA A 258 -22.90 -3.00 -13.94
CA ALA A 258 -21.79 -2.07 -14.01
C ALA A 258 -21.50 -1.53 -12.60
N GLY A 259 -20.22 -1.33 -12.27
CA GLY A 259 -19.79 -0.90 -10.95
C GLY A 259 -18.50 -1.57 -10.49
N LYS A 260 -18.16 -1.40 -9.22
CA LYS A 260 -16.99 -2.02 -8.61
C LYS A 260 -17.40 -3.28 -7.86
N VAL A 261 -16.58 -4.32 -8.00
CA VAL A 261 -16.54 -5.50 -7.14
C VAL A 261 -15.30 -5.37 -6.27
N THR A 262 -15.48 -5.30 -4.96
CA THR A 262 -14.36 -5.31 -4.01
C THR A 262 -14.20 -6.70 -3.44
N VAL A 263 -12.97 -7.13 -3.26
CA VAL A 263 -12.61 -8.40 -2.64
C VAL A 263 -11.79 -8.12 -1.40
N ASP A 264 -12.13 -8.80 -0.32
CA ASP A 264 -11.30 -8.93 0.87
C ASP A 264 -10.84 -10.38 0.96
N ALA A 265 -9.53 -10.58 1.02
CA ALA A 265 -8.94 -11.86 1.34
C ALA A 265 -8.42 -11.82 2.76
N THR A 266 -8.73 -12.85 3.56
CA THR A 266 -8.17 -13.04 4.89
C THR A 266 -7.48 -14.39 4.97
N ALA A 267 -6.28 -14.42 5.55
CA ALA A 267 -5.53 -15.66 5.75
C ALA A 267 -4.83 -15.60 7.11
N GLU A 268 -4.59 -16.78 7.71
CA GLU A 268 -3.67 -16.86 8.84
C GLU A 268 -2.27 -16.45 8.37
N GLY A 269 -1.88 -15.24 8.73
CA GLY A 269 -0.62 -14.64 8.37
C GLY A 269 0.46 -14.85 9.43
N ARG A 270 1.68 -14.58 9.01
CA ARG A 270 2.83 -14.40 9.88
C ARG A 270 3.37 -13.02 9.58
N VAL A 271 3.72 -12.28 10.62
CA VAL A 271 4.60 -11.14 10.50
C VAL A 271 6.02 -11.70 10.53
N PRO A 272 6.75 -11.71 9.41
CA PRO A 272 8.10 -12.26 9.39
C PRO A 272 9.09 -11.37 10.15
N THR A 273 10.25 -11.94 10.47
CA THR A 273 11.43 -11.17 10.90
C THR A 273 11.79 -10.13 9.83
N GLY A 274 12.04 -8.88 10.24
CA GLY A 274 12.39 -7.79 9.33
C GLY A 274 11.32 -6.74 9.08
N ARG A 275 10.13 -6.92 9.65
CA ARG A 275 9.03 -5.96 9.51
C ARG A 275 9.20 -4.80 10.48
N VAL A 276 9.06 -3.58 9.96
CA VAL A 276 9.27 -2.34 10.72
C VAL A 276 7.96 -1.92 11.38
N PHE A 277 8.07 -1.39 12.60
CA PHE A 277 6.97 -0.86 13.38
C PHE A 277 7.31 0.55 13.90
N THR A 278 6.36 1.48 13.75
CA THR A 278 6.48 2.86 14.21
C THR A 278 5.36 3.20 15.19
N SER A 279 5.58 4.15 16.10
CA SER A 279 4.52 4.54 17.05
C SER A 279 3.31 5.14 16.34
N LYS A 280 2.11 4.83 16.84
CA LYS A 280 0.84 5.36 16.34
C LYS A 280 0.64 6.84 16.69
N THR A 281 1.35 7.37 17.68
CA THR A 281 1.29 8.80 18.04
C THR A 281 2.03 9.67 17.01
N GLY A 282 2.92 9.06 16.23
CA GLY A 282 3.58 9.65 15.08
C GLY A 282 4.84 8.84 14.72
N PRO A 283 5.12 8.62 13.43
CA PRO A 283 6.19 7.72 12.99
C PRO A 283 7.60 8.15 13.42
N ASP A 284 7.80 9.42 13.77
CA ASP A 284 9.08 10.00 14.20
C ASP A 284 9.04 10.60 15.61
N GLN A 285 8.01 10.30 16.39
CA GLN A 285 7.90 10.77 17.78
C GLN A 285 8.65 9.86 18.76
N HIS A 286 8.76 8.57 18.43
CA HIS A 286 9.35 7.53 19.27
C HIS A 286 10.22 6.59 18.45
N GLN A 287 11.06 5.84 19.15
CA GLN A 287 11.99 4.87 18.58
C GLN A 287 11.28 3.89 17.65
N LYS A 288 11.69 3.84 16.38
CA LYS A 288 11.26 2.80 15.45
C LYS A 288 11.90 1.45 15.83
N ILE A 289 11.16 0.37 15.64
CA ILE A 289 11.63 -0.99 15.93
C ILE A 289 11.43 -1.92 14.74
N ILE A 290 12.25 -2.96 14.66
CA ILE A 290 12.15 -4.02 13.65
C ILE A 290 11.98 -5.37 14.32
N LEU A 291 11.05 -6.18 13.80
CA LEU A 291 10.76 -7.50 14.36
C LEU A 291 11.95 -8.45 14.15
N ALA A 292 12.40 -9.11 15.21
CA ALA A 292 13.53 -10.04 15.18
C ALA A 292 13.09 -11.53 15.17
N GLY A 293 11.79 -11.80 15.25
CA GLY A 293 11.19 -13.14 15.21
C GLY A 293 9.96 -13.17 14.31
N GLU A 294 9.14 -14.23 14.42
CA GLU A 294 7.88 -14.35 13.68
C GLU A 294 6.70 -14.26 14.65
N ALA A 295 5.69 -13.46 14.30
CA ALA A 295 4.40 -13.44 15.01
C ALA A 295 3.30 -14.01 14.11
N LYS A 296 2.28 -14.67 14.64
CA LYS A 296 1.06 -14.95 13.89
C LYS A 296 0.19 -13.69 13.95
N ALA A 297 -0.37 -13.30 12.82
CA ALA A 297 -1.34 -12.23 12.73
C ALA A 297 -2.29 -12.53 11.58
N GLU A 298 -3.56 -12.18 11.71
CA GLU A 298 -4.45 -12.22 10.54
C GLU A 298 -3.92 -11.25 9.49
N SER A 299 -3.73 -11.74 8.27
CA SER A 299 -3.28 -10.91 7.15
C SER A 299 -4.46 -10.69 6.22
N VAL A 300 -4.58 -9.47 5.73
CA VAL A 300 -5.68 -9.04 4.87
C VAL A 300 -5.11 -8.45 3.59
N ALA A 301 -5.71 -8.77 2.46
CA ALA A 301 -5.40 -8.18 1.16
C ALA A 301 -6.67 -7.85 0.39
N HIS A 302 -6.62 -6.80 -0.43
CA HIS A 302 -7.78 -6.36 -1.22
C HIS A 302 -7.50 -6.45 -2.72
N ALA A 303 -8.58 -6.64 -3.48
CA ALA A 303 -8.55 -6.49 -4.91
C ALA A 303 -9.85 -5.86 -5.43
N ILE A 304 -9.78 -5.18 -6.58
CA ILE A 304 -10.92 -4.46 -7.15
C ILE A 304 -11.14 -4.85 -8.62
N GLY A 305 -12.33 -5.36 -8.95
CA GLY A 305 -12.80 -5.49 -10.32
C GLY A 305 -13.73 -4.36 -10.70
N THR A 306 -13.43 -3.61 -11.76
CA THR A 306 -14.34 -2.57 -12.30
C THR A 306 -15.05 -3.07 -13.54
N PHE A 307 -16.38 -3.14 -13.48
CA PHE A 307 -17.24 -3.56 -14.58
C PHE A 307 -17.87 -2.35 -15.27
N THR A 308 -17.55 -2.13 -16.55
CA THR A 308 -18.15 -1.08 -17.37
C THR A 308 -19.40 -1.59 -18.09
N PRO A 309 -20.42 -0.75 -18.31
CA PRO A 309 -21.58 -1.15 -19.11
C PRO A 309 -21.14 -1.68 -20.47
N LYS A 310 -21.82 -2.71 -20.95
CA LYS A 310 -21.60 -3.19 -22.32
C LYS A 310 -21.91 -2.05 -23.28
N ALA A 311 -21.00 -1.75 -24.20
CA ALA A 311 -21.28 -0.78 -25.25
C ALA A 311 -22.54 -1.24 -25.99
N ALA A 312 -23.56 -0.37 -26.05
CA ALA A 312 -24.73 -0.66 -26.87
C ALA A 312 -24.24 -0.89 -28.31
N PRO A 313 -24.72 -1.92 -29.02
CA PRO A 313 -24.43 -2.03 -30.45
C PRO A 313 -24.84 -0.72 -31.10
N THR A 314 -23.90 -0.04 -31.74
CA THR A 314 -24.24 1.09 -32.58
C THR A 314 -25.15 0.52 -33.66
N LEU A 315 -26.43 0.88 -33.61
CA LEU A 315 -27.30 0.63 -34.75
C LEU A 315 -26.56 1.19 -35.98
N PRO A 316 -26.41 0.42 -37.06
CA PRO A 316 -25.91 1.00 -38.30
C PRO A 316 -26.79 2.22 -38.57
N VAL A 317 -26.15 3.38 -38.73
CA VAL A 317 -26.84 4.60 -39.13
C VAL A 317 -27.32 4.39 -40.56
N THR A 318 -28.43 3.67 -40.74
CA THR A 318 -29.18 3.65 -42.00
C THR A 318 -30.04 4.91 -42.15
N GLY A 319 -29.93 5.85 -41.22
CA GLY A 319 -30.56 7.17 -41.25
C GLY A 319 -29.74 8.25 -41.94
N ALA A 320 -29.03 7.94 -43.03
CA ALA A 320 -28.79 8.98 -44.03
C ALA A 320 -30.11 9.15 -44.81
N SER A 321 -30.63 10.39 -44.82
CA SER A 321 -31.87 10.85 -45.49
C SER A 321 -33.22 10.45 -44.88
N ALA A 322 -33.61 11.14 -43.81
CA ALA A 322 -35.02 11.56 -43.66
C ALA A 322 -35.14 13.08 -43.39
N VAL A 323 -34.12 13.69 -42.77
CA VAL A 323 -34.06 15.15 -42.60
C VAL A 323 -33.74 15.88 -43.92
N GLY A 324 -33.05 15.22 -44.86
CA GLY A 324 -32.78 15.78 -46.20
C GLY A 324 -34.00 15.80 -47.14
N ALA A 325 -35.01 14.95 -46.91
CA ALA A 325 -36.18 14.86 -47.79
C ALA A 325 -37.29 15.88 -47.43
N ALA A 326 -37.35 16.37 -46.19
CA ALA A 326 -38.31 17.41 -45.80
C ALA A 326 -37.83 18.84 -46.15
N VAL A 327 -36.52 19.06 -46.29
CA VAL A 327 -35.95 20.37 -46.67
C VAL A 327 -35.88 20.52 -48.21
N GLY A 328 -35.70 19.43 -48.97
CA GLY A 328 -35.73 19.46 -50.43
C GLY A 328 -37.12 19.74 -51.05
N GLY A 329 -38.20 19.36 -50.37
CA GLY A 329 -39.57 19.57 -50.86
C GLY A 329 -40.05 21.03 -50.79
N VAL A 330 -39.58 21.81 -49.82
CA VAL A 330 -40.01 23.22 -49.63
C VAL A 330 -39.21 24.19 -50.52
N VAL A 331 -37.96 23.86 -50.87
CA VAL A 331 -37.15 24.68 -51.79
C VAL A 331 -37.64 24.59 -53.24
N LEU A 332 -38.18 23.44 -53.66
CA LEU A 332 -38.76 23.28 -55.02
C LEU A 332 -40.07 24.03 -55.23
N LEU A 333 -40.87 24.26 -54.18
CA LEU A 333 -42.09 25.07 -54.27
C LEU A 333 -41.83 26.58 -54.10
N GLY A 334 -40.80 26.98 -53.36
CA GLY A 334 -40.37 28.38 -53.24
C GLY A 334 -39.64 28.91 -54.48
N GLY A 335 -38.77 28.10 -55.10
CA GLY A 335 -37.99 28.49 -56.28
C GLY A 335 -38.82 28.65 -57.56
N GLY A 336 -39.85 27.82 -57.76
CA GLY A 336 -40.74 27.90 -58.92
C GLY A 336 -41.61 29.16 -58.95
N GLY A 337 -42.08 29.64 -57.79
CA GLY A 337 -42.93 30.84 -57.69
C GLY A 337 -42.21 32.14 -58.02
N VAL A 338 -40.92 32.25 -57.69
CA VAL A 338 -40.10 33.45 -57.94
C VAL A 338 -39.72 33.59 -59.42
N LEU A 339 -39.49 32.46 -60.11
CA LEU A 339 -39.14 32.47 -61.53
C LEU A 339 -40.33 32.86 -62.44
N VAL A 340 -41.55 32.43 -62.10
CA VAL A 340 -42.78 32.81 -62.83
C VAL A 340 -43.16 34.28 -62.61
N ALA A 341 -42.90 34.83 -61.41
CA ALA A 341 -43.16 36.24 -61.12
C ALA A 341 -42.15 37.19 -61.81
N MET A 342 -40.90 36.76 -62.02
CA MET A 342 -39.88 37.56 -62.71
C MET A 342 -40.04 37.57 -64.24
N LEU A 343 -40.56 36.50 -64.84
CA LEU A 343 -40.82 36.45 -66.29
C LEU A 343 -42.07 37.23 -66.74
N ARG A 344 -42.99 37.56 -65.81
CA ARG A 344 -44.20 38.34 -66.12
C ARG A 344 -44.02 39.86 -66.06
N ARG A 345 -42.86 40.36 -65.59
CA ARG A 345 -42.60 41.81 -65.39
C ARG A 345 -41.71 42.47 -66.45
N ARG A 346 -41.34 41.78 -67.54
CA ARG A 346 -40.56 42.39 -68.63
C ARG A 346 -41.18 42.09 -69.99
N ARG A 347 -41.99 43.04 -70.48
CA ARG A 347 -42.34 43.39 -71.88
C ARG A 347 -43.69 44.14 -71.84
N VAL A 348 -43.92 45.34 -72.38
CA VAL A 348 -43.15 46.36 -73.12
C VAL A 348 -43.91 47.67 -72.89
N THR A 349 -43.23 48.77 -72.59
CA THR A 349 -43.81 50.12 -72.70
C THR A 349 -43.56 50.60 -74.13
N PHE A 350 -44.63 50.78 -74.92
CA PHE A 350 -44.59 51.49 -76.19
C PHE A 350 -44.95 52.96 -75.93
N THR A 351 -44.12 53.88 -76.41
CA THR A 351 -44.55 55.24 -76.75
C THR A 351 -43.80 55.69 -78.00
N ALA A 352 -44.58 56.18 -78.96
CA ALA A 352 -44.13 56.87 -80.18
C ALA A 352 -43.55 58.25 -79.85
#